data_AF-A0A931XKU3-F1
#
_entry.id   AF-A0A931XKU3-F1
#
_cell.length_a   1.000
_cell.length_b   1.000
_cell.length_c   1.000
_cell.angle_alpha   90.00
_cell.angle_beta   90.00
_cell.angle_gamma   90.00
#
_symmetry.space_group_name_H-M   'P 1'
#
loop_
_entity.id
_entity.type
_entity.pdbx_description
1 polymer ?
#
loop_
_entity_poly.entity_id
_entity_poly.type
_entity_poly.pdbx_seq_one_letter_code
_entity_poly.pdbx_strand_id
1 'polypeptide(L)'
;MTYSVNKDAIIFLDIDKENNYHTIAYDYKSDDVVAIRPEEYWLLKYVFENQPVSEYQLHKLFVNNSDRNGFEELVSKLIDKNILLTNE
;
A
#
# COMPACT_ATOMS: atom_id res chain seq x y z
N MET A 1 -10.88 1.55 -12.84
CA MET A 1 -10.10 1.82 -11.63
C MET A 1 -8.80 1.01 -11.61
N THR A 2 -7.69 1.72 -11.50
CA THR A 2 -6.35 1.16 -11.28
C THR A 2 -5.66 1.88 -10.13
N TYR A 3 -4.68 1.22 -9.54
CA TYR A 3 -3.94 1.68 -8.37
C TYR A 3 -2.45 1.85 -8.71
N SER A 4 -1.86 2.89 -8.15
CA SER A 4 -0.43 3.17 -8.21
C SER A 4 0.05 3.64 -6.84
N VAL A 5 1.34 3.52 -6.55
CA VAL A 5 1.90 4.05 -5.30
C VAL A 5 2.39 5.46 -5.56
N ASN A 6 2.08 6.38 -4.64
CA ASN A 6 2.70 7.68 -4.63
C ASN A 6 4.18 7.54 -4.30
N LYS A 7 5.05 7.74 -5.31
CA LYS A 7 6.50 7.54 -5.17
C LYS A 7 7.17 8.56 -4.26
N ASP A 8 6.52 9.70 -4.03
CA ASP A 8 7.02 10.72 -3.12
C ASP A 8 6.62 10.41 -1.66
N ALA A 9 5.61 9.55 -1.46
CA ALA A 9 5.14 9.15 -0.14
C ALA A 9 6.00 8.05 0.50
N ILE A 10 6.56 7.14 -0.27
CA ILE A 10 7.22 5.94 0.28
C ILE A 10 8.41 5.50 -0.57
N ILE A 11 9.47 5.07 0.12
CA ILE A 11 10.66 4.49 -0.48
C ILE A 11 10.84 3.08 0.10
N PHE A 12 11.04 2.10 -0.78
CA PHE A 12 11.31 0.71 -0.39
C PHE A 12 12.80 0.44 -0.43
N LEU A 13 13.34 -0.07 0.67
CA LEU A 13 14.77 -0.36 0.82
C LEU A 13 14.98 -1.85 1.13
N ASP A 14 16.16 -2.38 0.80
CA ASP A 14 16.47 -3.79 1.13
C ASP A 14 16.51 -4.04 2.65
N ILE A 15 16.89 -3.02 3.43
CA ILE A 15 16.88 -3.07 4.91
C ILE A 15 15.48 -3.30 5.48
N ASP A 16 14.42 -2.95 4.75
CA ASP A 16 13.04 -3.18 5.22
C ASP A 16 12.78 -4.67 5.43
N LYS A 17 13.39 -5.54 4.61
CA LYS A 17 13.30 -7.01 4.77
C LYS A 17 13.96 -7.47 6.07
N GLU A 18 15.09 -6.87 6.42
CA GLU A 18 15.79 -7.15 7.68
C GLU A 18 15.03 -6.60 8.89
N ASN A 19 14.21 -5.57 8.69
CA ASN A 19 13.34 -4.96 9.70
C ASN A 19 11.92 -5.55 9.73
N ASN A 20 11.77 -6.84 9.41
CA ASN A 20 10.47 -7.53 9.38
C ASN A 20 9.41 -6.84 8.51
N TYR A 21 9.82 -6.27 7.37
CA TYR A 21 8.95 -5.56 6.43
C TYR A 21 8.26 -4.32 7.04
N HIS A 22 8.86 -3.71 8.04
CA HIS A 22 8.45 -2.39 8.53
C HIS A 22 9.20 -1.31 7.77
N THR A 23 8.45 -0.32 7.29
CA THR A 23 8.99 0.90 6.67
C THR A 23 8.19 2.11 7.13
N ILE A 24 8.48 3.28 6.57
CA ILE A 24 7.77 4.52 6.84
C ILE A 24 7.24 5.11 5.54
N ALA A 25 6.13 5.83 5.63
CA ALA A 25 5.59 6.61 4.53
C ALA A 25 5.14 7.98 5.01
N TYR A 26 5.11 8.94 4.09
CA TYR A 26 4.52 10.25 4.31
C TYR A 26 3.01 10.19 4.13
N ASP A 27 2.27 10.59 5.15
CA ASP A 27 0.84 10.82 5.11
C ASP A 27 0.59 12.28 4.74
N TYR A 28 0.28 12.54 3.47
CA TYR A 28 0.03 13.90 2.98
C TYR A 28 -1.27 14.51 3.52
N LYS A 29 -2.18 13.72 4.09
CA LYS A 29 -3.41 14.24 4.68
C LYS A 29 -3.15 14.85 6.05
N SER A 30 -2.33 14.20 6.86
CA SER A 30 -2.00 14.66 8.22
C SER A 30 -0.69 15.46 8.30
N ASP A 31 0.10 15.51 7.22
CA ASP A 31 1.42 16.16 7.18
C ASP A 31 2.42 15.50 8.16
N ASP A 32 2.40 14.17 8.25
CA ASP A 32 3.20 13.38 9.21
C ASP A 32 3.82 12.12 8.57
N VAL A 33 4.84 11.57 9.22
CA VAL A 33 5.47 10.30 8.87
C VAL A 33 4.81 9.17 9.66
N VAL A 34 4.23 8.21 8.95
CA VAL A 34 3.54 7.06 9.55
C VAL A 34 4.31 5.77 9.34
N ALA A 35 4.27 4.89 10.34
CA ALA A 35 4.79 3.54 10.21
C ALA A 35 3.87 2.70 9.31
N ILE A 36 4.48 1.99 8.37
CA ILE A 36 3.83 1.02 7.48
C ILE A 36 4.01 -0.36 8.08
N ARG A 37 2.89 -1.04 8.31
CA ARG A 37 2.84 -2.39 8.85
C ARG A 37 3.21 -3.42 7.78
N PRO A 38 3.65 -4.63 8.15
CA PRO A 38 4.03 -5.66 7.18
C PRO A 38 2.93 -5.98 6.15
N GLU A 39 1.67 -6.00 6.58
CA GLU A 39 0.51 -6.23 5.70
C GLU A 39 0.32 -5.13 4.65
N GLU A 40 0.49 -3.87 5.05
CA GLU A 40 0.44 -2.70 4.17
C GLU A 40 1.68 -2.68 3.26
N TYR A 41 2.85 -3.05 3.79
CA TYR A 41 4.10 -3.13 3.04
C TYR A 41 3.97 -4.04 1.83
N TRP A 42 3.46 -5.27 2.02
CA TRP A 42 3.32 -6.22 0.91
C TRP A 42 2.37 -5.72 -0.18
N LEU A 43 1.26 -5.08 0.21
CA LEU A 43 0.35 -4.45 -0.74
C LEU A 43 1.07 -3.36 -1.54
N LEU A 44 1.66 -2.41 -0.83
CA LEU A 44 2.29 -1.24 -1.44
C LEU A 44 3.48 -1.65 -2.30
N LYS A 45 4.28 -2.62 -1.86
CA LYS A 45 5.41 -3.16 -2.61
C LYS A 45 4.94 -3.85 -3.89
N TYR A 46 3.90 -4.67 -3.82
CA TYR A 46 3.31 -5.32 -5.00
C TYR A 46 2.80 -4.28 -6.00
N VAL A 47 2.05 -3.26 -5.55
CA VAL A 47 1.57 -2.20 -6.42
C VAL A 47 2.72 -1.38 -6.99
N PHE A 48 3.72 -1.03 -6.19
CA PHE A 48 4.88 -0.26 -6.64
C PHE A 48 5.63 -0.94 -7.79
N GLU A 49 5.77 -2.27 -7.74
CA GLU A 49 6.48 -3.08 -8.73
C GLU A 49 5.65 -3.38 -9.99
N ASN A 50 4.32 -3.35 -9.88
CA ASN A 50 3.40 -3.76 -10.95
C ASN A 50 2.47 -2.63 -11.44
N GLN A 51 2.66 -1.39 -10.95
CA GLN A 51 1.78 -0.27 -11.25
C GLN A 51 1.76 0.07 -12.76
N PRO A 52 0.57 0.40 -13.32
CA PRO A 52 -0.73 0.43 -12.64
C PRO A 52 -1.33 -0.97 -12.43
N VAL A 53 -1.89 -1.21 -11.24
CA VAL A 53 -2.52 -2.48 -10.85
C VAL A 53 -4.04 -2.34 -10.90
N SER A 54 -4.75 -3.26 -11.55
CA SER A 54 -6.22 -3.26 -11.55
C SER A 54 -6.82 -3.69 -10.21
N GLU A 55 -8.04 -3.23 -9.91
CA GLU A 55 -8.83 -3.69 -8.77
C GLU A 55 -8.92 -5.23 -8.69
N TYR A 56 -9.16 -5.88 -9.83
CA TYR A 56 -9.19 -7.34 -9.90
C TYR A 56 -7.86 -8.00 -9.46
N GLN A 57 -6.72 -7.48 -9.93
CA GLN A 57 -5.41 -8.00 -9.52
C GLN A 57 -5.15 -7.77 -8.04
N LEU A 58 -5.53 -6.59 -7.52
CA LEU A 58 -5.38 -6.24 -6.12
C LEU A 58 -6.21 -7.16 -5.22
N HIS A 59 -7.48 -7.40 -5.55
CA HIS A 59 -8.32 -8.36 -4.81
C HIS A 59 -7.75 -9.78 -4.84
N LYS A 60 -7.24 -10.24 -5.99
CA LYS A 60 -6.66 -11.58 -6.11
C LYS A 60 -5.46 -11.80 -5.17
N LEU A 61 -4.70 -10.75 -4.86
CA LEU A 61 -3.61 -10.81 -3.89
C LEU A 61 -4.11 -11.14 -2.46
N PHE A 62 -5.33 -10.71 -2.12
CA PHE A 62 -5.89 -10.77 -0.76
C PHE A 62 -6.94 -11.87 -0.54
N VAL A 63 -7.54 -12.42 -1.60
CA VAL A 63 -8.56 -13.49 -1.52
C VAL A 63 -8.07 -14.75 -0.80
N ASN A 64 -6.75 -14.96 -0.66
CA ASN A 64 -6.19 -16.05 0.12
C ASN A 64 -6.25 -15.86 1.65
N ASN A 65 -6.63 -14.68 2.16
CA ASN A 65 -6.58 -14.35 3.60
C ASN A 65 -7.94 -14.21 4.32
N SER A 66 -9.06 -14.62 3.70
CA SER A 66 -10.41 -14.69 4.31
C SER A 66 -11.03 -13.39 4.87
N ASP A 67 -10.30 -12.27 4.97
CA ASP A 67 -10.80 -11.00 5.51
C ASP A 67 -10.90 -9.90 4.44
N ARG A 68 -12.00 -9.95 3.67
CA ARG A 68 -12.27 -8.98 2.61
C ARG A 68 -12.56 -7.57 3.15
N ASN A 69 -13.25 -7.47 4.29
CA ASN A 69 -13.62 -6.18 4.88
C ASN A 69 -12.38 -5.45 5.40
N GLY A 70 -11.45 -6.17 6.06
CA GLY A 70 -10.18 -5.60 6.49
C GLY A 70 -9.33 -5.09 5.32
N PHE A 71 -9.38 -5.75 4.16
CA PHE A 71 -8.68 -5.31 2.96
C PHE A 71 -9.23 -4.01 2.38
N GLU A 72 -10.55 -3.90 2.21
CA GLU A 72 -11.18 -2.69 1.67
C GLU A 72 -10.92 -1.48 2.60
N GLU A 73 -10.97 -1.70 3.92
CA GLU A 73 -10.62 -0.68 4.91
C GLU A 73 -9.14 -0.26 4.81
N LEU A 74 -8.22 -1.22 4.65
CA LEU A 74 -6.79 -0.95 4.50
C LEU A 74 -6.50 -0.14 3.23
N VAL A 75 -7.07 -0.54 2.09
CA VAL A 75 -6.91 0.20 0.81
C VAL A 75 -7.46 1.62 0.94
N SER A 76 -8.64 1.78 1.52
CA SER A 76 -9.26 3.09 1.76
C SER A 76 -8.36 3.99 2.62
N LYS A 77 -7.79 3.46 3.71
CA LYS A 77 -6.84 4.21 4.55
C LYS A 77 -5.59 4.64 3.80
N LEU A 78 -5.03 3.80 2.94
CA LEU A 78 -3.82 4.15 2.17
C LEU A 78 -4.11 5.21 1.11
N ILE A 79 -5.31 5.22 0.54
CA ILE A 79 -5.78 6.27 -0.39
C ILE A 79 -5.99 7.58 0.36
N ASP A 80 -6.66 7.53 1.51
CA ASP A 80 -6.93 8.71 2.34
C ASP A 80 -5.64 9.44 2.75
N LYS A 81 -4.54 8.70 2.93
CA LYS A 81 -3.20 9.23 3.24
C LYS A 81 -2.39 9.69 2.01
N ASN A 82 -2.93 9.55 0.79
CA ASN A 82 -2.22 9.71 -0.48
C ASN A 82 -0.93 8.87 -0.61
N ILE A 83 -0.90 7.69 0.01
CA ILE A 83 0.18 6.71 -0.17
C ILE A 83 -0.14 5.82 -1.38
N LEU A 84 -1.42 5.45 -1.54
CA LEU A 84 -1.96 4.79 -2.71
C LEU A 84 -2.77 5.80 -3.53
N LEU A 85 -2.62 5.78 -4.85
CA LEU A 85 -3.31 6.66 -5.78
C LEU A 85 -4.27 5.84 -6.65
N THR A 86 -5.47 6.37 -6.88
CA THR A 86 -6.49 5.77 -7.75
C THR A 86 -6.62 6.54 -9.05
N ASN A 87 -6.59 5.82 -10.17
CA ASN A 87 -6.91 6.35 -11.49
C ASN A 87 -8.17 5.64 -12.03
N GLU A 88 -9.10 6.39 -12.63
CA GLU A 88 -10.33 5.82 -13.23
C GLU A 88 -10.04 4.99 -14.49
#